data_AF-A0A3M0XBB0-F1
#
_entry.id   AF-A0A3M0XBB0-F1
#
_cell.length_a   1.000
_cell.length_b   1.000
_cell.length_c   1.000
_cell.angle_alpha   90.00
_cell.angle_beta   90.00
_cell.angle_gamma   90.00
#
_symmetry.space_group_name_H-M   'P 1'
#
loop_
_entity.id
_entity.type
_entity.pdbx_description
1 polymer ?
#
loop_
_entity_poly.entity_id
_entity_poly.type
_entity_poly.pdbx_seq_one_letter_code
_entity_poly.pdbx_strand_id
1 'polypeptide(L)'
;MEKLPEHFLSIKDRYPALIEGLDNLGSIIRKEGPIDEKTSHLIQLAAATAIRSEGAVHSHVRRALEAGAKPEEIYHSIILLTTTLGFPAVAAAISWADNILKK
;
A
#
# COMPACT_ATOMS: atom_id res chain seq x y z
N MET A 1 16.88 3.41 -2.97
CA MET A 1 15.96 2.25 -3.02
C MET A 1 16.01 1.56 -1.68
N GLU A 2 14.94 1.62 -0.90
CA GLU A 2 14.87 0.90 0.38
C GLU A 2 14.83 -0.61 0.12
N LYS A 3 15.61 -1.38 0.87
CA LYS A 3 15.78 -2.83 0.69
C LYS A 3 14.43 -3.53 0.90
N LEU A 4 14.04 -4.40 -0.04
CA LEU A 4 12.82 -5.21 0.12
C LEU A 4 12.90 -6.04 1.41
N PRO A 5 11.75 -6.29 2.09
CA PRO A 5 11.75 -7.10 3.31
C PRO A 5 12.36 -8.48 3.07
N GLU A 6 13.18 -8.96 4.00
CA GLU A 6 13.92 -10.22 3.86
C GLU A 6 12.98 -11.43 3.66
N HIS A 7 11.80 -11.41 4.28
CA HIS A 7 10.79 -12.44 4.09
C HIS A 7 10.26 -12.48 2.65
N PHE A 8 10.10 -11.32 2.00
CA PHE A 8 9.66 -11.25 0.60
C PHE A 8 10.72 -11.83 -0.33
N LEU A 9 11.99 -11.49 -0.11
CA LEU A 9 13.12 -12.07 -0.86
C LEU A 9 13.16 -13.60 -0.71
N SER A 10 12.99 -14.10 0.51
CA SER A 10 12.94 -15.55 0.76
C SER A 10 11.76 -16.26 0.06
N ILE A 11 10.61 -15.61 -0.10
CA ILE A 11 9.47 -16.17 -0.85
C ILE A 11 9.81 -16.19 -2.34
N LYS A 12 10.42 -15.13 -2.86
CA LYS A 12 10.84 -15.03 -4.26
C LYS A 12 11.83 -16.13 -4.65
N ASP A 13 12.80 -16.41 -3.79
CA ASP A 13 13.80 -17.44 -4.05
C ASP A 13 13.21 -18.86 -3.98
N ARG A 14 12.27 -19.10 -3.05
CA ARG A 14 11.64 -20.42 -2.87
C ARG A 14 10.55 -20.72 -3.90
N TYR A 15 9.83 -19.71 -4.35
CA TYR A 15 8.64 -19.85 -5.20
C TYR A 15 8.69 -18.87 -6.39
N PRO A 16 9.67 -18.99 -7.30
CA PRO A 16 9.86 -18.03 -8.39
C PRO A 16 8.66 -17.93 -9.32
N ALA A 17 8.02 -19.06 -9.66
CA ALA A 17 6.83 -19.08 -10.51
C ALA A 17 5.62 -18.39 -9.88
N LEU A 18 5.49 -18.46 -8.54
CA LEU A 18 4.43 -17.74 -7.82
C LEU A 18 4.62 -16.23 -7.93
N ILE A 19 5.85 -15.76 -7.71
CA ILE A 19 6.16 -14.32 -7.81
C ILE A 19 6.01 -13.84 -9.25
N GLU A 20 6.46 -14.61 -10.24
CA GLU A 20 6.26 -14.27 -11.64
C GLU A 20 4.77 -14.15 -11.99
N GLY A 21 3.94 -15.11 -11.55
CA GLY A 21 2.50 -15.04 -11.74
C GLY A 21 1.87 -13.82 -11.06
N LEU A 22 2.30 -13.50 -9.83
CA LEU A 22 1.83 -12.34 -9.08
C LEU A 22 2.21 -11.02 -9.76
N ASP A 23 3.45 -10.90 -10.25
CA ASP A 23 3.94 -9.72 -10.94
C ASP A 23 3.20 -9.50 -12.27
N ASN A 24 2.97 -10.58 -13.03
CA ASN A 24 2.19 -10.54 -14.26
C ASN A 24 0.75 -10.10 -14.01
N LEU A 25 0.07 -10.69 -13.01
CA LEU A 25 -1.29 -10.30 -12.63
C LEU A 25 -1.34 -8.82 -12.24
N GLY A 26 -0.39 -8.36 -11.43
CA GLY A 26 -0.31 -6.96 -11.03
C GLY A 26 -0.10 -6.01 -12.22
N SER A 27 0.68 -6.41 -13.22
CA SER A 27 0.90 -5.65 -14.46
C SER A 27 -0.37 -5.54 -15.31
N ILE A 28 -1.12 -6.64 -15.45
CA ILE A 28 -2.39 -6.68 -16.17
C ILE A 28 -3.41 -5.78 -15.49
N ILE A 29 -3.66 -5.96 -14.18
CA ILE A 29 -4.67 -5.19 -13.43
C ILE A 29 -4.45 -3.68 -13.56
N ARG A 30 -3.19 -3.21 -13.54
CA ARG A 30 -2.88 -1.77 -13.69
C ARG A 30 -3.26 -1.20 -15.06
N LYS A 31 -3.43 -2.04 -16.09
CA LYS A 31 -3.80 -1.63 -17.45
C LYS A 31 -5.29 -1.82 -17.73
N GLU A 32 -5.99 -2.62 -16.94
CA GLU A 32 -7.40 -2.97 -17.10
C GLU A 32 -8.35 -1.94 -16.45
N GLY A 33 -8.10 -0.64 -16.64
CA GLY A 33 -9.02 0.38 -16.13
C GLY A 33 -8.57 1.83 -16.29
N PRO A 34 -9.48 2.78 -16.00
CA PRO A 34 -9.23 4.21 -16.16
C PRO A 34 -8.55 4.86 -14.93
N ILE A 35 -8.29 4.11 -13.86
CA ILE A 35 -7.75 4.64 -12.61
C ILE A 35 -6.23 4.76 -12.73
N ASP A 36 -5.70 5.95 -12.50
CA ASP A 36 -4.26 6.20 -12.52
C ASP A 36 -3.52 5.48 -11.36
N GLU A 37 -2.19 5.41 -11.47
CA GLU A 37 -1.35 4.67 -10.53
C GLU A 37 -1.40 5.24 -9.10
N LYS A 38 -1.41 6.57 -8.96
CA LYS A 38 -1.51 7.26 -7.67
C LYS A 38 -2.82 6.90 -6.98
N THR A 39 -3.94 7.09 -7.69
CA THR A 39 -5.29 6.83 -7.20
C THR A 39 -5.46 5.34 -6.86
N SER A 40 -4.91 4.45 -7.67
CA SER A 40 -4.92 3.01 -7.41
C SER A 40 -4.25 2.65 -6.08
N HIS A 41 -3.10 3.25 -5.76
CA HIS A 41 -2.42 3.01 -4.49
C HIS A 41 -3.13 3.63 -3.28
N LEU A 42 -3.82 4.76 -3.43
CA LEU A 42 -4.66 5.31 -2.36
C LEU A 42 -5.88 4.41 -2.07
N ILE A 43 -6.50 3.82 -3.10
CA ILE A 43 -7.58 2.84 -2.94
C ILE A 43 -7.07 1.59 -2.21
N GLN A 44 -5.92 1.06 -2.64
CA GLN A 44 -5.33 -0.12 -2.02
C GLN A 44 -4.84 0.16 -0.58
N LEU A 45 -4.39 1.38 -0.28
CA LEU A 45 -4.08 1.82 1.07
C LEU A 45 -5.32 1.78 1.97
N ALA A 46 -6.49 2.19 1.46
CA ALA A 46 -7.74 2.08 2.19
C ALA A 46 -8.10 0.62 2.48
N ALA A 47 -7.93 -0.28 1.51
CA ALA A 47 -8.11 -1.71 1.71
C ALA A 47 -7.12 -2.29 2.74
N ALA A 48 -5.84 -1.93 2.66
CA ALA A 48 -4.81 -2.33 3.61
C ALA A 48 -5.13 -1.88 5.05
N THR A 49 -5.67 -0.67 5.18
CA THR A 49 -6.16 -0.12 6.45
C THR A 49 -7.33 -0.93 6.99
N ALA A 50 -8.31 -1.26 6.14
CA ALA A 50 -9.49 -2.03 6.52
C ALA A 50 -9.14 -3.45 7.02
N ILE A 51 -8.14 -4.10 6.41
CA ILE A 51 -7.67 -5.44 6.84
C ILE A 51 -6.59 -5.38 7.93
N ARG A 52 -6.26 -4.18 8.42
CA ARG A 52 -5.24 -3.94 9.46
C ARG A 52 -3.86 -4.52 9.12
N SER A 53 -3.45 -4.44 7.86
CA SER A 53 -2.16 -4.97 7.41
C SER A 53 -1.10 -3.87 7.39
N GLU A 54 -0.29 -3.80 8.44
CA GLU A 54 0.78 -2.81 8.57
C GLU A 54 1.76 -2.84 7.39
N GLY A 55 2.24 -4.02 7.00
CA GLY A 55 3.17 -4.16 5.88
C GLY A 55 2.57 -3.71 4.54
N ALA A 56 1.27 -3.94 4.33
CA ALA A 56 0.58 -3.45 3.13
C ALA A 56 0.37 -1.93 3.18
N VAL A 57 0.07 -1.36 4.36
CA VAL A 57 0.02 0.10 4.55
C VAL A 57 1.37 0.72 4.22
N HIS A 58 2.48 0.20 4.75
CA HIS A 58 3.83 0.69 4.41
C HIS A 58 4.10 0.63 2.89
N SER A 59 3.73 -0.49 2.25
CA SER A 59 3.92 -0.69 0.81
C SER A 59 3.13 0.34 -0.01
N HIS A 60 1.84 0.51 0.27
CA HIS A 60 0.99 1.42 -0.51
C HIS A 60 1.26 2.90 -0.22
N VAL A 61 1.68 3.26 1.00
CA VAL A 61 2.16 4.63 1.29
C VAL A 61 3.38 4.95 0.42
N ARG A 62 4.40 4.07 0.40
CA ARG A 62 5.60 4.28 -0.40
C ARG A 62 5.30 4.38 -1.89
N ARG A 63 4.51 3.43 -2.42
CA ARG A 63 4.21 3.38 -3.85
C ARG A 63 3.29 4.52 -4.29
N ALA A 64 2.40 4.99 -3.41
CA ALA A 64 1.63 6.20 -3.67
C ALA A 64 2.54 7.43 -3.79
N LEU A 65 3.53 7.58 -2.90
CA LEU A 65 4.54 8.66 -3.00
C LEU A 65 5.36 8.56 -4.29
N GLU A 66 5.81 7.36 -4.66
CA GLU A 66 6.53 7.11 -5.92
C GLU A 66 5.68 7.47 -7.15
N ALA A 67 4.36 7.28 -7.06
CA ALA A 67 3.38 7.68 -8.08
C ALA A 67 2.97 9.18 -7.99
N GLY A 68 3.59 9.97 -7.12
CA GLY A 68 3.38 11.42 -7.01
C GLY A 68 2.27 11.85 -6.04
N ALA A 69 1.77 10.96 -5.18
CA ALA A 69 0.90 11.37 -4.08
C ALA A 69 1.64 12.28 -3.10
N LYS A 70 0.93 13.28 -2.59
CA LYS A 70 1.41 14.10 -1.48
C LYS A 70 1.07 13.45 -0.14
N PRO A 71 1.84 13.70 0.94
CA PRO A 71 1.52 13.21 2.28
C PRO A 71 0.09 13.53 2.72
N GLU A 72 -0.44 14.70 2.35
CA GLU A 72 -1.80 15.12 2.69
C GLU A 72 -2.86 14.23 2.02
N GLU A 73 -2.62 13.78 0.78
CA GLU A 73 -3.52 12.85 0.08
C GLU A 73 -3.55 11.47 0.77
N ILE A 74 -2.41 11.03 1.30
CA ILE A 74 -2.27 9.77 2.04
C ILE A 74 -3.01 9.86 3.38
N TYR A 75 -2.75 10.89 4.17
CA TYR A 75 -3.46 11.10 5.43
C TYR A 75 -4.97 11.22 5.20
N HIS A 76 -5.39 11.99 4.20
CA HIS A 76 -6.80 12.18 3.87
C HIS A 76 -7.47 10.84 3.52
N SER A 77 -6.83 10.01 2.69
CA SER A 77 -7.34 8.69 2.31
C SER A 77 -7.56 7.77 3.52
N ILE A 78 -6.72 7.87 4.55
CA ILE A 78 -6.86 7.09 5.78
C ILE A 78 -7.97 7.64 6.68
N ILE A 79 -8.03 8.96 6.91
CA ILE A 79 -9.03 9.55 7.83
C ILE A 79 -10.45 9.53 7.27
N LEU A 80 -10.63 9.49 5.94
CA LEU A 80 -11.93 9.28 5.30
C LEU A 80 -12.61 7.99 5.78
N LEU A 81 -11.84 7.01 6.27
CA LEU A 81 -12.33 5.72 6.74
C LEU A 81 -12.86 5.76 8.18
N THR A 82 -12.76 6.89 8.89
CA THR A 82 -13.12 7.00 10.32
C THR A 82 -14.56 6.58 10.61
N THR A 83 -15.51 6.95 9.77
CA THR A 83 -16.93 6.59 9.94
C THR A 83 -17.21 5.12 9.61
N THR A 84 -16.34 4.48 8.83
CA THR A 84 -16.51 3.10 8.37
C THR A 84 -15.79 2.10 9.27
N LEU A 85 -14.57 2.43 9.71
CA LEU A 85 -13.67 1.53 10.45
C LEU A 85 -13.51 1.92 11.93
N GLY A 86 -13.96 3.12 12.32
CA GLY A 86 -13.75 3.67 13.65
C GLY A 86 -12.35 4.21 13.89
N PHE A 87 -12.23 5.07 14.90
CA PHE A 87 -10.99 5.76 15.25
C PHE A 87 -9.79 4.82 15.52
N PRO A 88 -9.91 3.69 16.26
CA PRO A 88 -8.75 2.85 16.56
C PRO A 88 -8.06 2.24 15.33
N ALA A 89 -8.80 1.90 14.28
CA ALA A 89 -8.23 1.40 13.04
C ALA A 89 -7.50 2.51 12.27
N VAL A 90 -8.12 3.68 12.17
CA VAL A 90 -7.54 4.87 11.53
C VAL A 90 -6.27 5.32 12.26
N ALA A 91 -6.30 5.43 13.59
CA ALA A 91 -5.14 5.86 14.38
C ALA A 91 -3.94 4.92 14.20
N ALA A 92 -4.17 3.60 14.15
CA ALA A 92 -3.11 2.63 13.88
C ALA A 92 -2.53 2.82 12.46
N ALA A 93 -3.38 2.98 11.44
CA ALA A 93 -2.94 3.19 10.07
C ALA A 93 -2.16 4.50 9.88
N ILE A 94 -2.55 5.58 10.57
CA ILE A 94 -1.77 6.82 10.61
C ILE A 94 -0.39 6.57 11.21
N SER A 95 -0.30 5.86 12.34
CA SER A 95 0.99 5.51 12.95
C SER A 95 1.87 4.69 12.02
N TRP A 96 1.30 3.78 11.22
CA TRP A 96 2.07 3.01 10.24
C TRP A 96 2.49 3.85 9.03
N ALA A 97 1.65 4.77 8.56
CA ALA A 97 2.01 5.70 7.50
C ALA A 97 3.14 6.64 7.93
N ASP A 98 3.12 7.09 9.18
CA ASP A 98 4.18 7.90 9.80
C ASP A 98 5.56 7.24 9.75
N ASN A 99 5.62 5.90 9.89
CA ASN A 99 6.88 5.15 9.76
C ASN A 99 7.54 5.32 8.38
N ILE A 100 6.79 5.75 7.37
CA ILE A 100 7.29 6.04 6.02
C ILE A 100 7.41 7.55 5.78
N LEU A 101 6.43 8.34 6.21
CA LEU A 101 6.33 9.76 5.91
C LEU A 101 7.24 10.66 6.77
N LYS A 102 7.61 10.23 7.97
CA LYS A 102 8.40 11.00 8.93
C LYS A 102 9.84 10.48 9.10
N LYS A 103 10.31 9.67 8.16
CA LYS A 103 11.71 9.22 8.09
C LYS A 103 12.63 10.32 7.57
#